data_AF-A0A8B6GNH2-F1
#
_entry.id   AF-A0A8B6GNH2-F1
#
_cell.length_a   1.000
_cell.length_b   1.000
_cell.length_c   1.000
_cell.angle_alpha   90.00
_cell.angle_beta   90.00
_cell.angle_gamma   90.00
#
_symmetry.space_group_name_H-M   'P 1'
#
loop_
_entity.id
_entity.type
_entity.pdbx_description
1 polymer ?
#
loop_
_entity_poly.entity_id
_entity_poly.type
_entity_poly.pdbx_seq_one_letter_code
_entity_poly.pdbx_strand_id
1 'polypeptide(L)'
;NRDRVLRMASLCCIYSCAQISHHSSENACIKFDIRTNKHEFASENISWKEGRRVVELEVLAEQLFCNKCNTPLHLKDIVGEMRYGLGSLLEVVCQICSAMMHSGMGPDHVVNFLSTCNIPPPDPKTLKKKEKSIALSLMDEASDSCKTASAEEKAISPSNELECSFDAGWQTRGSGWQYNSNTGHSSLVGVKTGKVLDYDVRRSSKGM
;
A
#
# COMPACT_ATOMS: atom_id res chain seq x y z
N ASN A 1 6.44 -1.57 7.02
CA ASN A 1 6.42 -0.17 6.53
C ASN A 1 7.71 0.20 5.78
N ARG A 2 8.17 -0.63 4.84
CA ARG A 2 9.36 -0.42 3.99
C ARG A 2 9.28 -1.30 2.74
N ASP A 3 8.28 -1.08 1.88
CA ASP A 3 8.23 -1.82 0.61
C ASP A 3 7.57 -0.96 -0.46
N ARG A 4 8.38 -0.28 -1.27
CA ARG A 4 8.09 0.19 -2.64
C ARG A 4 9.24 1.07 -3.17
N VAL A 5 10.40 0.45 -3.42
CA VAL A 5 11.45 1.05 -4.24
C VAL A 5 11.24 0.58 -5.68
N LEU A 6 10.84 1.48 -6.58
CA LEU A 6 10.97 1.28 -8.03
C LEU A 6 12.47 1.34 -8.36
N ARG A 7 13.00 0.25 -8.91
CA ARG A 7 14.43 0.09 -9.23
C ARG A 7 14.63 0.35 -10.73
N MET A 8 15.28 1.45 -11.09
CA MET A 8 15.80 1.71 -12.44
C MET A 8 17.29 1.36 -12.48
N ALA A 9 17.70 0.39 -13.29
CA ALA A 9 19.12 0.18 -13.59
C ALA A 9 19.34 0.59 -15.06
N SER A 10 20.21 1.59 -15.29
CA SER A 10 20.78 1.83 -16.61
C SER A 10 21.81 0.74 -16.90
N LEU A 11 21.67 0.09 -18.05
CA LEU A 11 22.57 -0.92 -18.57
C LEU A 11 23.90 -0.28 -18.98
N CYS A 12 24.93 -0.40 -18.15
CA CYS A 12 26.30 -0.23 -18.64
C CYS A 12 27.34 -0.98 -17.79
N CYS A 13 27.20 -2.31 -17.63
CA CYS A 13 28.36 -3.16 -17.28
C CYS A 13 28.10 -4.67 -17.41
N ILE A 14 27.72 -5.19 -18.57
CA ILE A 14 27.85 -6.63 -18.86
C ILE A 14 28.29 -6.83 -20.31
N TYR A 15 29.46 -6.32 -20.68
CA TYR A 15 30.15 -6.69 -21.92
C TYR A 15 31.51 -7.32 -21.61
N SER A 16 31.53 -8.27 -20.68
CA SER A 16 32.66 -9.19 -20.52
C SER A 16 32.34 -10.26 -19.48
N CYS A 17 31.43 -11.19 -19.79
CA CYS A 17 31.68 -12.59 -19.44
C CYS A 17 30.63 -13.52 -20.07
N ALA A 18 31.14 -14.58 -20.69
CA ALA A 18 30.51 -15.88 -20.94
C ALA A 18 29.47 -15.97 -22.07
N GLN A 19 29.97 -16.39 -23.24
CA GLN A 19 29.28 -17.35 -24.10
C GLN A 19 28.90 -18.61 -23.30
N ILE A 20 27.75 -19.24 -23.63
CA ILE A 20 27.57 -20.69 -23.91
C ILE A 20 26.07 -20.99 -24.15
N SER A 21 25.79 -21.42 -25.39
CA SER A 21 24.76 -22.32 -25.95
C SER A 21 23.29 -22.37 -25.46
N HIS A 22 22.41 -22.02 -26.41
CA HIS A 22 21.25 -22.78 -26.94
C HIS A 22 20.14 -23.39 -26.04
N HIS A 23 18.95 -22.81 -26.25
CA HIS A 23 17.66 -23.45 -26.61
C HIS A 23 16.56 -23.66 -25.55
N SER A 24 15.37 -23.20 -25.96
CA SER A 24 13.98 -23.46 -25.51
C SER A 24 13.46 -22.85 -24.19
N SER A 25 12.61 -21.84 -24.39
CA SER A 25 11.29 -21.63 -23.78
C SER A 25 11.08 -22.04 -22.33
N GLU A 26 10.89 -21.05 -21.46
CA GLU A 26 9.64 -20.83 -20.69
C GLU A 26 9.78 -19.58 -19.81
N ASN A 27 8.64 -18.93 -19.56
CA ASN A 27 8.50 -17.64 -18.88
C ASN A 27 9.24 -17.56 -17.54
N ALA A 28 10.41 -16.92 -17.53
CA ALA A 28 11.14 -16.62 -16.32
C ALA A 28 10.99 -15.12 -15.98
N CYS A 29 10.16 -14.82 -14.99
CA CYS A 29 10.32 -13.59 -14.21
C CYS A 29 11.76 -13.56 -13.69
N ILE A 30 12.61 -12.72 -14.28
CA ILE A 30 14.00 -12.58 -13.87
C ILE A 30 14.01 -11.97 -12.46
N LYS A 31 14.14 -12.82 -11.45
CA LYS A 31 14.51 -12.41 -10.10
C LYS A 31 15.95 -11.94 -10.14
N PHE A 32 16.16 -10.64 -10.31
CA PHE A 32 17.47 -10.03 -10.15
C PHE A 32 17.77 -9.88 -8.65
N ASP A 33 18.47 -10.86 -8.11
CA ASP A 33 18.87 -10.92 -6.71
C ASP A 33 20.20 -10.17 -6.53
N ILE A 34 20.14 -8.87 -6.22
CA ILE A 34 21.34 -8.10 -5.88
C ILE A 34 21.60 -8.29 -4.39
N ARG A 35 22.61 -9.12 -4.06
CA ARG A 35 23.18 -9.25 -2.72
C ARG A 35 23.54 -7.86 -2.18
N THR A 36 22.83 -7.41 -1.15
CA THR A 36 23.10 -6.13 -0.48
C THR A 36 24.40 -6.25 0.32
N ASN A 37 25.50 -5.71 -0.21
CA ASN A 37 26.65 -5.38 0.62
C ASN A 37 26.39 -3.99 1.22
N LYS A 38 26.13 -3.95 2.53
CA LYS A 38 25.95 -2.72 3.30
C LYS A 38 27.31 -2.02 3.40
N HIS A 39 27.67 -1.21 2.41
CA HIS A 39 28.74 -0.24 2.58
C HIS A 39 28.10 1.11 2.89
N GLU A 40 28.13 1.43 4.18
CA GLU A 40 27.70 2.69 4.77
C GLU A 40 28.68 3.77 4.32
N PHE A 41 28.30 4.52 3.27
CA PHE A 41 29.06 5.69 2.82
C PHE A 41 28.26 6.92 3.23
N ALA A 42 28.87 7.77 4.06
CA ALA A 42 28.28 9.00 4.55
C ALA A 42 27.85 9.88 3.38
N SER A 43 26.55 9.97 3.12
CA SER A 43 26.02 10.85 2.10
C SER A 43 25.78 12.21 2.73
N GLU A 44 26.60 13.20 2.36
CA GLU A 44 26.19 14.60 2.42
C GLU A 44 24.79 14.73 1.80
N ASN A 45 23.90 15.45 2.50
CA ASN A 45 22.48 15.54 2.20
C ASN A 45 22.25 16.49 1.00
N ILE A 46 22.80 16.11 -0.16
CA ILE A 46 22.68 16.87 -1.40
C ILE A 46 21.24 16.70 -1.88
N SER A 47 20.52 17.82 -1.99
CA SER A 47 19.18 17.83 -2.56
C SER A 47 19.22 17.24 -3.97
N TRP A 48 18.23 16.41 -4.33
CA TRP A 48 18.10 15.86 -5.68
C TRP A 48 18.09 16.94 -6.78
N LYS A 49 17.79 18.19 -6.42
CA LYS A 49 17.79 19.37 -7.29
C LYS A 49 19.19 19.88 -7.67
N GLU A 50 20.22 19.50 -6.92
CA GLU A 50 21.56 20.05 -7.06
C GLU A 50 22.45 19.09 -7.85
N GLY A 51 23.19 19.62 -8.84
CA GLY A 51 24.11 18.85 -9.69
C GLY A 51 23.58 18.55 -11.10
N ARG A 52 24.42 17.93 -11.93
CA ARG A 52 24.09 17.53 -13.31
C ARG A 52 24.11 16.01 -13.41
N ARG A 53 23.05 15.40 -13.97
CA ARG A 53 23.00 13.97 -14.29
C ARG A 53 22.87 13.79 -15.80
N VAL A 54 23.56 12.79 -16.34
CA VAL A 54 23.34 12.32 -17.71
C VAL A 54 22.17 11.35 -17.65
N VAL A 55 21.14 11.57 -18.46
CA VAL A 55 19.91 10.77 -18.42
C VAL A 55 19.66 10.17 -19.79
N GLU A 56 19.46 8.85 -19.82
CA GLU A 56 18.92 8.16 -21.00
C GLU A 56 17.43 8.49 -21.11
N LEU A 57 17.08 9.34 -22.09
CA LEU A 57 15.73 9.89 -22.23
C LEU A 57 14.67 8.81 -22.52
N GLU A 58 15.03 7.75 -23.25
CA GLU A 58 14.15 6.63 -23.56
C GLU A 58 13.73 5.90 -22.29
N VAL A 59 14.71 5.47 -21.48
CA VAL A 59 14.50 4.79 -20.20
C VAL A 59 13.73 5.68 -19.22
N LEU A 60 14.05 6.98 -19.18
CA LEU A 60 13.31 7.93 -18.35
C LEU A 60 11.84 8.01 -18.78
N ALA A 61 11.58 8.16 -20.08
CA ALA A 61 10.22 8.32 -20.60
C ALA A 61 9.35 7.08 -20.35
N GLU A 62 9.89 5.88 -20.54
CA GLU A 62 9.17 4.63 -20.31
C GLU A 62 8.83 4.39 -18.84
N GLN A 63 9.69 4.85 -17.92
CA GLN A 63 9.57 4.54 -16.50
C GLN A 63 8.92 5.68 -15.69
N LEU A 64 8.64 6.83 -16.31
CA LEU A 64 7.95 7.97 -15.69
C LEU A 64 6.43 7.80 -15.69
N PHE A 65 5.95 6.58 -15.44
CA PHE A 65 4.52 6.24 -15.33
C PHE A 65 4.25 5.52 -14.02
N CYS A 66 3.12 5.86 -13.39
CA CYS A 66 2.73 5.20 -12.15
C CYS A 66 2.30 3.74 -12.42
N ASN A 67 2.94 2.78 -11.77
CA ASN A 67 2.56 1.36 -11.86
C ASN A 67 1.14 1.02 -11.36
N LYS A 68 0.47 1.93 -10.63
CA LYS A 68 -0.89 1.73 -10.11
C LYS A 68 -1.97 2.28 -11.04
N CYS A 69 -1.81 3.54 -11.46
CA CYS A 69 -2.83 4.29 -12.18
C CYS A 69 -2.43 4.66 -13.61
N ASN A 70 -1.24 4.27 -14.06
CA ASN A 70 -0.68 4.54 -15.38
C ASN A 70 -0.65 6.03 -15.76
N THR A 71 -0.71 6.93 -14.78
CA THR A 71 -0.62 8.38 -15.00
C THR A 71 0.85 8.77 -15.15
N PRO A 72 1.18 9.70 -16.07
CA PRO A 72 2.51 10.30 -16.15
C PRO A 72 2.92 10.88 -14.79
N LEU A 73 4.15 10.59 -14.37
CA LEU A 73 4.76 11.17 -13.18
C LEU A 73 5.52 12.44 -13.58
N HIS A 74 5.59 13.43 -12.70
CA HIS A 74 6.37 14.64 -12.97
C HIS A 74 7.66 14.63 -12.16
N LEU A 75 8.76 15.07 -12.77
CA LEU A 75 10.06 15.23 -12.10
C LEU A 75 10.00 16.22 -10.93
N LYS A 76 9.01 17.11 -10.88
CA LYS A 76 8.78 18.01 -9.73
C LYS A 76 8.42 17.25 -8.45
N ASP A 77 7.86 16.05 -8.59
CA ASP A 77 7.35 15.21 -7.50
C ASP A 77 8.40 14.21 -7.01
N ILE A 78 9.69 14.44 -7.31
CA ILE A 78 10.81 13.68 -6.76
C ILE A 78 10.93 13.99 -5.27
N VAL A 79 10.91 12.95 -4.45
CA VAL A 79 11.10 13.03 -2.99
C VAL A 79 12.55 12.74 -2.62
N GLY A 80 13.22 11.87 -3.38
CA GLY A 80 14.58 11.47 -3.08
C GLY A 80 15.33 10.92 -4.28
N GLU A 81 16.64 10.87 -4.12
CA GLU A 81 17.58 10.25 -5.04
C GLU A 81 18.49 9.30 -4.25
N MET A 82 18.63 8.05 -4.68
CA MET A 82 19.63 7.12 -4.16
C MET A 82 20.70 6.87 -5.22
N ARG A 83 21.98 7.05 -4.89
CA ARG A 83 23.08 6.90 -5.83
C ARG A 83 23.82 5.58 -5.65
N TYR A 84 24.11 4.90 -6.76
CA TYR A 84 24.92 3.69 -6.83
C TYR A 84 26.02 3.88 -7.88
N GLY A 85 27.22 4.26 -7.44
CA GLY A 85 28.32 4.59 -8.35
C GLY A 85 27.95 5.77 -9.26
N LEU A 86 27.86 5.53 -10.57
CA LEU A 86 27.45 6.52 -11.57
C LEU A 86 25.94 6.52 -11.85
N GLY A 87 25.19 5.54 -11.33
CA GLY A 87 23.74 5.44 -11.50
C GLY A 87 22.96 6.08 -10.35
N SER A 88 21.76 6.59 -10.64
CA SER A 88 20.85 7.17 -9.65
C SER A 88 19.45 6.59 -9.77
N LEU A 89 18.84 6.24 -8.63
CA LEU A 89 17.43 5.91 -8.50
C LEU A 89 16.67 7.13 -8.02
N LEU A 90 15.65 7.54 -8.77
CA LEU A 90 14.75 8.64 -8.38
C LEU A 90 13.47 8.06 -7.75
N GLU A 91 13.15 8.52 -6.55
CA GLU A 91 11.89 8.22 -5.90
C GLU A 91 10.87 9.32 -6.24
N VAL A 92 9.88 8.97 -7.07
CA VAL A 92 8.83 9.91 -7.52
C VAL A 92 7.49 9.50 -6.93
N VAL A 93 6.82 10.43 -6.25
CA VAL A 93 5.50 10.17 -5.66
C VAL A 93 4.40 10.45 -6.68
N CYS A 94 3.47 9.50 -6.81
CA CYS A 94 2.27 9.71 -7.59
C CYS A 94 1.25 10.56 -6.81
N GLN A 95 1.04 11.79 -7.25
CA GLN A 95 0.12 12.73 -6.61
C GLN A 95 -1.34 12.24 -6.62
N ILE A 96 -1.80 11.55 -7.68
CA ILE A 96 -3.17 11.02 -7.73
C ILE A 96 -3.38 9.93 -6.69
N CYS A 97 -2.48 8.94 -6.64
CA CYS A 97 -2.57 7.86 -5.65
C CYS A 97 -2.40 8.40 -4.21
N SER A 98 -1.58 9.42 -4.01
CA SER A 98 -1.43 10.08 -2.71
C SER A 98 -2.68 10.85 -2.31
N ALA A 99 -3.27 11.63 -3.23
CA ALA A 99 -4.49 12.38 -3.01
C ALA A 99 -5.68 11.46 -2.67
N MET A 100 -5.81 10.31 -3.35
CA MET A 100 -6.84 9.32 -3.02
C MET A 100 -6.75 8.83 -1.58
N MET A 101 -5.53 8.52 -1.11
CA MET A 101 -5.31 8.03 0.25
C MET A 101 -5.53 9.13 1.30
N HIS A 102 -5.02 10.34 1.04
CA HIS A 102 -5.12 11.44 2.00
C HIS A 102 -6.52 12.05 2.09
N SER A 103 -7.30 12.01 1.01
CA SER A 103 -8.65 12.61 0.97
C SER A 103 -9.74 11.68 1.51
N GLY A 104 -9.41 10.45 1.90
CA GLY A 104 -10.39 9.45 2.34
C GLY A 104 -11.47 9.14 1.29
N MET A 105 -11.17 9.39 0.01
CA MET A 105 -12.16 9.27 -1.06
C MET A 105 -12.43 7.79 -1.36
N GLY A 106 -13.69 7.40 -1.22
CA GLY A 106 -14.18 6.09 -1.67
C GLY A 106 -14.06 5.91 -3.19
N PRO A 107 -14.14 4.67 -3.70
CA PRO A 107 -13.98 4.36 -5.11
C PRO A 107 -14.91 5.20 -6.01
N ASP A 108 -16.14 5.45 -5.58
CA ASP A 108 -17.12 6.22 -6.36
C ASP A 108 -16.74 7.70 -6.48
N HIS A 109 -16.18 8.29 -5.42
CA HIS A 109 -15.68 9.66 -5.43
C HIS A 109 -14.45 9.80 -6.33
N VAL A 110 -13.59 8.78 -6.34
CA VAL A 110 -12.42 8.73 -7.21
C VAL A 110 -12.81 8.58 -8.67
N VAL A 111 -13.81 7.76 -8.98
CA VAL A 111 -14.33 7.58 -10.35
C VAL A 111 -14.89 8.89 -10.89
N ASN A 112 -15.68 9.62 -10.11
CA ASN A 112 -16.26 10.90 -10.52
C ASN A 112 -15.20 12.01 -10.69
N PHE A 113 -14.17 12.01 -9.84
CA PHE A 113 -13.05 12.93 -9.99
C PHE A 113 -12.24 12.62 -11.24
N LEU A 114 -11.86 11.36 -11.47
CA LEU A 114 -11.06 10.95 -12.62
C LEU A 114 -11.81 11.12 -13.94
N SER A 115 -13.13 10.88 -13.97
CA SER A 115 -13.95 11.13 -15.15
C SER A 115 -14.00 12.63 -15.51
N THR A 116 -14.04 13.52 -14.51
CA THR A 116 -13.96 14.98 -14.70
C THR A 116 -12.59 15.40 -15.27
N CYS A 117 -11.52 14.73 -14.86
CA CYS A 117 -10.17 14.96 -15.38
C CYS A 117 -9.88 14.26 -16.72
N ASN A 118 -10.86 13.59 -17.34
CA ASN A 118 -10.69 12.79 -18.56
C ASN A 118 -9.61 11.68 -18.42
N ILE A 119 -9.49 11.10 -17.21
CA ILE A 119 -8.61 9.97 -16.90
C ILE A 119 -9.50 8.72 -16.75
N PRO A 120 -9.16 7.58 -17.39
CA PRO A 120 -9.97 6.38 -17.26
C PRO A 120 -10.02 5.94 -15.79
N PRO A 121 -11.22 5.72 -15.23
CA PRO A 121 -11.34 5.30 -13.84
C PRO A 121 -10.76 3.90 -13.64
N PRO A 122 -10.14 3.62 -12.48
CA PRO A 122 -9.64 2.30 -12.15
C PRO A 122 -10.79 1.30 -12.07
N ASP A 123 -10.55 0.08 -12.56
CA ASP A 123 -11.55 -0.99 -12.50
C ASP A 123 -11.90 -1.34 -11.04
N PRO A 124 -13.20 -1.35 -10.67
CA PRO A 124 -13.63 -1.58 -9.30
C PRO A 124 -13.25 -2.97 -8.76
N LYS A 125 -13.09 -3.98 -9.62
CA LYS A 125 -12.63 -5.31 -9.18
C LYS A 125 -11.17 -5.26 -8.73
N THR A 126 -10.34 -4.51 -9.47
CA THR A 126 -8.94 -4.28 -9.11
C THR A 126 -8.80 -3.55 -7.78
N LEU A 127 -9.63 -2.53 -7.53
CA LEU A 127 -9.65 -1.82 -6.25
C LEU A 127 -10.04 -2.74 -5.09
N LYS A 128 -11.14 -3.50 -5.21
CA LYS A 128 -11.57 -4.46 -4.17
C LYS A 128 -10.51 -5.53 -3.89
N LYS A 129 -9.81 -6.02 -4.92
CA LYS A 129 -8.71 -7.00 -4.74
C LYS A 129 -7.56 -6.41 -3.94
N LYS A 130 -7.21 -5.13 -4.19
CA LYS A 130 -6.15 -4.44 -3.44
C LYS A 130 -6.58 -4.11 -2.01
N GLU A 131 -7.81 -3.65 -1.82
CA GLU A 131 -8.40 -3.43 -0.50
C GLU A 131 -8.36 -4.71 0.33
N LYS A 132 -8.79 -5.85 -0.24
CA LYS A 132 -8.74 -7.16 0.44
C LYS A 132 -7.31 -7.59 0.79
N SER A 133 -6.33 -7.29 -0.06
CA SER A 133 -4.92 -7.59 0.22
C SER A 133 -4.37 -6.77 1.38
N ILE A 134 -4.81 -5.52 1.53
CA ILE A 134 -4.37 -4.62 2.61
C ILE A 134 -5.14 -4.92 3.91
N ALA A 135 -6.41 -5.33 3.77
CA ALA A 135 -7.30 -5.62 4.89
C ALA A 135 -6.73 -6.68 5.84
N LEU A 136 -5.97 -7.66 5.33
CA LEU A 136 -5.33 -8.69 6.18
C LEU A 136 -4.36 -8.05 7.18
N SER A 137 -3.39 -7.27 6.69
CA SER A 137 -2.42 -6.59 7.54
C SER A 137 -3.07 -5.59 8.50
N LEU A 138 -4.17 -4.96 8.07
CA LEU A 138 -4.93 -4.05 8.93
C LEU A 138 -5.67 -4.80 10.05
N MET A 139 -6.23 -5.97 9.76
CA MET A 139 -6.91 -6.81 10.74
C MET A 139 -5.94 -7.38 11.77
N ASP A 140 -4.74 -7.78 11.34
CA ASP A 140 -3.68 -8.26 12.25
C ASP A 140 -3.30 -7.18 13.26
N GLU A 141 -3.00 -5.96 12.76
CA GLU A 141 -2.67 -4.82 13.61
C GLU A 141 -3.82 -4.46 14.57
N ALA A 142 -5.07 -4.48 14.08
CA ALA A 142 -6.23 -4.23 14.91
C ALA A 142 -6.43 -5.32 15.98
N SER A 143 -6.14 -6.59 15.67
CA SER A 143 -6.19 -7.69 16.63
C SER A 143 -5.14 -7.53 17.72
N ASP A 144 -3.91 -7.17 17.35
CA ASP A 144 -2.83 -6.96 18.31
C ASP A 144 -3.09 -5.75 19.21
N SER A 145 -3.62 -4.67 18.63
CA SER A 145 -4.10 -3.51 19.40
C SER A 145 -5.17 -3.88 20.43
N CYS A 146 -6.16 -4.70 20.05
CA CYS A 146 -7.22 -5.16 20.95
C CYS A 146 -6.68 -6.06 22.08
N LYS A 147 -5.71 -6.94 21.79
CA LYS A 147 -5.06 -7.78 22.81
C LYS A 147 -4.31 -6.93 23.85
N THR A 148 -3.57 -5.91 23.40
CA THR A 148 -2.88 -4.98 24.30
C THR A 148 -3.89 -4.21 25.16
N ALA A 149 -4.97 -3.71 24.58
CA ALA A 149 -6.04 -3.04 25.33
C ALA A 149 -6.70 -3.97 26.36
N SER A 150 -6.95 -5.23 26.01
CA SER A 150 -7.51 -6.24 26.93
C SER A 150 -6.60 -6.52 28.13
N ALA A 151 -5.28 -6.58 27.90
CA ALA A 151 -4.31 -6.76 28.97
C ALA A 151 -4.26 -5.56 29.93
N GLU A 152 -4.31 -4.34 29.39
CA GLU A 152 -4.35 -3.11 30.19
C GLU A 152 -5.61 -3.03 31.05
N GLU A 153 -6.79 -3.35 30.51
CA GLU A 153 -8.05 -3.37 31.28
C GLU A 153 -8.02 -4.41 32.41
N LYS A 154 -7.47 -5.59 32.15
CA LYS A 154 -7.30 -6.63 33.17
C LYS A 154 -6.37 -6.19 34.29
N ALA A 155 -5.33 -5.42 33.99
CA ALA A 155 -4.41 -4.90 35.01
C ALA A 155 -5.04 -3.84 35.92
N ILE A 156 -5.99 -3.05 35.41
CA ILE A 156 -6.69 -1.99 36.15
C ILE A 156 -7.94 -2.54 36.88
N SER A 157 -8.39 -3.74 36.52
CA SER A 157 -9.56 -4.38 37.14
C SER A 157 -9.20 -4.98 38.51
N PRO A 158 -9.87 -4.57 39.61
CA PRO A 158 -9.60 -5.07 40.96
C PRO A 158 -10.15 -6.49 41.18
N SER A 159 -11.14 -6.89 40.37
CA SER A 159 -11.72 -8.23 40.31
C SER A 159 -11.16 -9.00 39.13
N ASN A 160 -11.16 -10.33 39.21
CA ASN A 160 -10.85 -11.21 38.08
C ASN A 160 -11.93 -11.21 36.99
N GLU A 161 -13.02 -10.44 37.18
CA GLU A 161 -14.08 -10.21 36.21
C GLU A 161 -13.82 -8.92 35.43
N LEU A 162 -13.94 -9.01 34.11
CA LEU A 162 -13.76 -7.90 33.18
C LEU A 162 -15.11 -7.26 32.86
N GLU A 163 -15.32 -6.04 33.34
CA GLU A 163 -16.52 -5.27 33.02
C GLU A 163 -16.32 -4.53 31.68
N CYS A 164 -17.28 -4.69 30.77
CA CYS A 164 -17.23 -4.14 29.43
C CYS A 164 -18.62 -3.79 28.92
N SER A 165 -18.70 -2.76 28.07
CA SER A 165 -19.90 -2.44 27.30
C SER A 165 -19.82 -3.11 25.94
N PHE A 166 -20.95 -3.65 25.46
CA PHE A 166 -21.06 -4.27 24.15
C PHE A 166 -21.99 -3.45 23.26
N ASP A 167 -21.51 -3.09 22.07
CA ASP A 167 -22.29 -2.39 21.05
C ASP A 167 -22.28 -3.17 19.74
N ALA A 168 -23.45 -3.35 19.13
CA ALA A 168 -23.60 -4.13 17.91
C ALA A 168 -24.77 -3.66 17.04
N GLY A 169 -24.58 -3.72 15.73
CA GLY A 169 -25.56 -3.27 14.74
C GLY A 169 -25.61 -4.15 13.50
N TRP A 170 -26.83 -4.41 13.03
CA TRP A 170 -27.06 -4.98 11.71
C TRP A 170 -27.17 -3.86 10.67
N GLN A 171 -26.48 -4.00 9.55
CA GLN A 171 -26.69 -3.07 8.44
C GLN A 171 -28.03 -3.39 7.77
N THR A 172 -28.75 -2.39 7.26
CA THR A 172 -29.95 -2.60 6.44
C THR A 172 -29.61 -2.34 4.98
N ARG A 173 -30.20 -3.13 4.06
CA ARG A 173 -30.01 -2.89 2.61
C ARG A 173 -30.97 -1.79 2.16
N GLY A 174 -30.46 -0.81 1.42
CA GLY A 174 -31.21 0.35 0.92
C GLY A 174 -32.14 0.06 -0.27
N SER A 175 -32.87 -1.06 -0.29
CA SER A 175 -33.79 -1.40 -1.39
C SER A 175 -35.25 -1.02 -1.13
N GLY A 176 -35.55 -0.24 -0.08
CA GLY A 176 -36.93 0.12 0.31
C GLY A 176 -37.72 -1.01 0.97
N TRP A 177 -37.17 -2.23 0.97
CA TRP A 177 -37.70 -3.40 1.66
C TRP A 177 -36.75 -3.75 2.81
N GLN A 178 -37.25 -3.79 4.04
CA GLN A 178 -36.48 -4.12 5.25
C GLN A 178 -36.18 -5.63 5.32
N TYR A 179 -35.33 -6.12 4.43
CA TYR A 179 -34.72 -7.44 4.58
C TYR A 179 -33.52 -7.36 5.52
N ASN A 180 -33.41 -8.33 6.44
CA ASN A 180 -32.23 -8.48 7.29
C ASN A 180 -30.99 -8.65 6.41
N SER A 181 -30.00 -7.76 6.54
CA SER A 181 -28.73 -7.98 5.87
C SER A 181 -27.94 -9.05 6.65
N ASN A 182 -27.30 -9.96 5.93
CA ASN A 182 -26.35 -10.91 6.52
C ASN A 182 -25.00 -10.22 6.90
N THR A 183 -25.01 -8.90 7.09
CA THR A 183 -23.85 -8.07 7.38
C THR A 183 -24.08 -7.32 8.69
N GLY A 184 -23.21 -7.56 9.66
CA GLY A 184 -23.31 -6.97 11.00
C GLY A 184 -21.92 -6.67 11.55
N HIS A 185 -21.87 -5.79 12.54
CA HIS A 185 -20.66 -5.45 13.27
C HIS A 185 -20.97 -5.44 14.76
N SER A 186 -19.98 -5.82 15.55
CA SER A 186 -20.03 -5.76 17.01
C SER A 186 -18.68 -5.34 17.56
N SER A 187 -18.70 -4.64 18.68
CA SER A 187 -17.51 -4.19 19.40
C SER A 187 -17.73 -4.31 20.90
N LEU A 188 -16.66 -4.68 21.59
CA LEU A 188 -16.57 -4.76 23.04
C LEU A 188 -15.66 -3.62 23.50
N VAL A 189 -16.13 -2.78 24.42
CA VAL A 189 -15.38 -1.61 24.91
C VAL A 189 -15.20 -1.73 26.42
N GLY A 190 -13.98 -1.53 26.89
CA GLY A 190 -13.65 -1.58 28.31
C GLY A 190 -14.11 -0.33 29.05
N VAL A 191 -14.68 -0.51 30.24
CA VAL A 191 -15.28 0.59 31.01
C VAL A 191 -14.21 1.53 31.58
N LYS A 192 -13.01 1.04 31.88
CA LYS A 192 -12.00 1.82 32.63
C LYS A 192 -11.03 2.56 31.72
N THR A 193 -10.58 1.92 30.66
CA THR A 193 -9.70 2.49 29.63
C THR A 193 -10.48 3.16 28.51
N GLY A 194 -11.74 2.80 28.30
CA GLY A 194 -12.55 3.28 27.17
C GLY A 194 -12.07 2.77 25.81
N LYS A 195 -11.19 1.76 25.78
CA LYS A 195 -10.63 1.19 24.55
C LYS A 195 -11.46 0.00 24.07
N VAL A 196 -11.41 -0.26 22.76
CA VAL A 196 -11.99 -1.46 22.16
C VAL A 196 -11.14 -2.67 22.56
N LEU A 197 -11.78 -3.65 23.19
CA LEU A 197 -11.17 -4.88 23.68
C LEU A 197 -11.30 -6.03 22.70
N ASP A 198 -12.39 -6.04 21.94
CA ASP A 198 -12.64 -7.02 20.90
C ASP A 198 -13.62 -6.45 19.87
N TYR A 199 -13.59 -6.99 18.66
CA TYR A 199 -14.54 -6.65 17.62
C TYR A 199 -14.81 -7.84 16.72
N ASP A 200 -16.01 -7.90 16.16
CA ASP A 200 -16.35 -8.88 15.14
C ASP A 200 -17.14 -8.22 14.01
N VAL A 201 -16.87 -8.66 12.79
CA VAL A 201 -17.51 -8.16 11.58
C VAL A 201 -18.01 -9.34 10.77
N ARG A 202 -19.32 -9.58 10.87
CA ARG A 202 -19.99 -10.58 10.05
C ARG A 202 -20.23 -10.01 8.66
N ARG A 203 -19.70 -10.69 7.63
CA ARG A 203 -20.05 -10.40 6.24
C ARG A 203 -20.84 -11.55 5.64
N SER A 204 -21.86 -11.22 4.86
CA SER A 204 -22.61 -12.20 4.08
C SER A 204 -21.67 -12.88 3.09
N SER A 205 -21.48 -14.19 3.21
CA SER A 205 -20.86 -15.02 2.18
C SER A 205 -21.81 -15.16 0.98
N LYS A 206 -22.01 -14.09 0.21
CA LYS A 206 -22.61 -14.17 -1.13
C LYS A 206 -21.53 -13.85 -2.16
N GLY A 207 -21.02 -14.90 -2.80
CA GLY A 207 -20.25 -14.84 -4.05
C GLY A 207 -18.74 -14.91 -3.86
N MET A 208 -18.21 -16.14 -3.84
CA MET A 208 -16.94 -16.45 -4.50
C MET A 208 -17.19 -16.54 -6.00
#